data_AF-A0A1A0QT98-F1
#
_entry.id   AF-A0A1A0QT98-F1
#
_cell.length_a   1.000
_cell.length_b   1.000
_cell.length_c   1.000
_cell.angle_alpha   90.00
_cell.angle_beta   90.00
_cell.angle_gamma   90.00
#
_symmetry.space_group_name_H-M   'P 1'
#
loop_
_entity.id
_entity.type
_entity.pdbx_description
1 polymer ?
#
loop_
_entity_poly.entity_id
_entity_poly.type
_entity_poly.pdbx_seq_one_letter_code
_entity_poly.pdbx_strand_id
1 'polypeptide(L)'
;MLSAIAIVPATPVLVPELVGAAAGEVADLREAVVAAAGSLPPRWLAIGVGPNGAVYGPDCAGTFAGYGVDVPVALGAGAVGDPVALPLCALVAGWIRGQVAPGADIEVHVCAASQQVGDALARGRVLRARLDESPDPVGVLVVADGLNTLTPAAPGGHDPDSAPVQQQVDDALATGDLAALAELPGTVLGRVAYQVLAGLTEPEPGSARERYRGAPYGVGYFVGEWLP
;
A
#
# COMPACT_ATOMS: atom_id res chain seq x y z
N MET A 1 15.31 -6.11 11.79
CA MET A 1 15.40 -4.65 11.78
C MET A 1 14.68 -4.14 10.56
N LEU A 2 13.85 -3.10 10.71
CA LEU A 2 13.28 -2.42 9.55
C LEU A 2 14.40 -1.82 8.69
N SER A 3 14.36 -2.01 7.38
CA SER A 3 15.47 -1.60 6.49
C SER A 3 15.05 -0.76 5.28
N ALA A 4 13.81 -0.92 4.81
CA ALA A 4 13.27 -0.16 3.70
C ALA A 4 11.74 -0.17 3.74
N ILE A 5 11.13 0.86 3.20
CA ILE A 5 9.68 0.98 3.06
C ILE A 5 9.36 1.35 1.61
N ALA A 6 8.43 0.63 0.99
CA ALA A 6 7.85 0.98 -0.29
C ALA A 6 6.38 1.36 -0.08
N ILE A 7 5.96 2.47 -0.68
CA ILE A 7 4.58 2.97 -0.65
C ILE A 7 4.01 2.79 -2.06
N VAL A 8 2.88 2.11 -2.17
CA VAL A 8 2.26 1.73 -3.45
C VAL A 8 0.74 1.86 -3.35
N PRO A 9 0.03 2.09 -4.47
CA PRO A 9 -1.43 2.20 -4.46
C PRO A 9 -2.11 0.84 -4.25
N ALA A 10 -3.29 0.86 -3.63
CA ALA A 10 -4.15 -0.27 -3.37
C ALA A 10 -5.17 -0.47 -4.50
N THR A 11 -4.72 -0.50 -5.76
CA THR A 11 -5.62 -0.42 -6.93
C THR A 11 -5.51 -1.62 -7.88
N PRO A 12 -6.64 -2.17 -8.38
CA PRO A 12 -6.63 -3.26 -9.35
C PRO A 12 -6.07 -2.83 -10.71
N VAL A 13 -5.98 -1.52 -11.02
CA VAL A 13 -5.48 -1.05 -12.33
C VAL A 13 -3.99 -1.36 -12.53
N LEU A 14 -3.26 -1.69 -11.46
CA LEU A 14 -1.89 -2.19 -11.55
C LEU A 14 -1.80 -3.51 -12.32
N VAL A 15 -2.82 -4.35 -12.26
CA VAL A 15 -2.82 -5.70 -12.83
C VAL A 15 -3.23 -5.64 -14.31
N PRO A 16 -2.30 -5.87 -15.26
CA PRO A 16 -2.55 -5.71 -16.69
C PRO A 16 -3.78 -6.47 -17.19
N GLU A 17 -3.99 -7.67 -16.68
CA GLU A 17 -5.08 -8.56 -17.07
C GLU A 17 -6.47 -7.97 -16.78
N LEU A 18 -6.59 -7.11 -15.77
CA LEU A 18 -7.85 -6.48 -15.37
C LEU A 18 -8.20 -5.26 -16.24
N VAL A 19 -7.20 -4.59 -16.79
CA VAL A 19 -7.38 -3.35 -17.59
C VAL A 19 -7.25 -3.59 -19.09
N GLY A 20 -6.75 -4.75 -19.52
CA GLY A 20 -6.73 -5.18 -20.91
C GLY A 20 -6.03 -4.18 -21.82
N ALA A 21 -6.73 -3.68 -22.84
CA ALA A 21 -6.16 -2.73 -23.81
C ALA A 21 -5.69 -1.41 -23.17
N ALA A 22 -6.22 -1.02 -22.01
CA ALA A 22 -5.82 0.17 -21.27
C ALA A 22 -4.56 -0.03 -20.41
N ALA A 23 -3.96 -1.23 -20.41
CA ALA A 23 -2.77 -1.54 -19.59
C ALA A 23 -1.59 -0.59 -19.83
N GLY A 24 -1.50 0.01 -21.03
CA GLY A 24 -0.50 1.01 -21.37
C GLY A 24 -0.72 2.38 -20.74
N GLU A 25 -1.96 2.74 -20.37
CA GLU A 25 -2.30 4.06 -19.79
C GLU A 25 -1.72 4.23 -18.38
N VAL A 26 -1.44 3.13 -17.69
CA VAL A 26 -0.88 3.08 -16.33
C VAL A 26 0.47 2.35 -16.28
N ALA A 27 1.18 2.27 -17.42
CA ALA A 27 2.48 1.60 -17.50
C ALA A 27 3.52 2.25 -16.57
N ASP A 28 3.66 3.59 -16.62
CA ASP A 28 4.61 4.33 -15.78
C ASP A 28 4.33 4.13 -14.28
N LEU A 29 3.05 4.08 -13.89
CA LEU A 29 2.65 3.77 -12.52
C LEU A 29 3.09 2.35 -12.13
N ARG A 30 2.84 1.35 -12.98
CA ARG A 30 3.22 -0.04 -12.73
C ARG A 30 4.74 -0.20 -12.63
N GLU A 31 5.49 0.45 -13.51
CA GLU A 31 6.96 0.46 -13.48
C GLU A 31 7.49 1.08 -12.18
N ALA A 32 6.90 2.19 -11.73
CA ALA A 32 7.26 2.81 -10.46
C ALA A 32 7.00 1.87 -9.27
N VAL A 33 5.86 1.17 -9.26
CA VAL A 33 5.50 0.18 -8.21
C VAL A 33 6.49 -0.98 -8.18
N VAL A 34 6.80 -1.56 -9.34
CA VAL A 34 7.77 -2.64 -9.47
C VAL A 34 9.16 -2.19 -8.99
N ALA A 35 9.58 -0.99 -9.36
CA ALA A 35 10.87 -0.46 -8.94
C ALA A 35 10.94 -0.18 -7.44
N ALA A 36 9.86 0.37 -6.84
CA ALA A 36 9.79 0.63 -5.40
C ALA A 36 9.84 -0.66 -4.59
N ALA A 37 8.96 -1.62 -4.91
CA ALA A 37 8.88 -2.89 -4.19
C ALA A 37 10.11 -3.79 -4.42
N GLY A 38 10.73 -3.71 -5.61
CA GLY A 38 11.96 -4.45 -5.93
C GLY A 38 13.19 -4.01 -5.13
N SER A 39 13.12 -2.88 -4.42
CA SER A 39 14.18 -2.43 -3.52
C SER A 39 14.10 -3.04 -2.10
N LEU A 40 12.98 -3.70 -1.76
CA LEU A 40 12.77 -4.30 -0.45
C LEU A 40 13.62 -5.57 -0.27
N PRO A 41 14.07 -5.89 0.98
CA PRO A 41 14.74 -7.15 1.29
C PRO A 41 13.79 -8.35 1.16
N PRO A 42 14.26 -9.61 1.26
CA PRO A 42 13.42 -10.80 1.03
C PRO A 42 12.28 -11.06 2.03
N ARG A 43 12.26 -10.40 3.21
CA ARG A 43 11.20 -10.59 4.23
C ARG A 43 10.32 -9.34 4.28
N TRP A 44 9.02 -9.49 4.06
CA TRP A 44 8.10 -8.36 3.93
C TRP A 44 7.03 -8.36 5.02
N LEU A 45 6.63 -7.16 5.42
CA LEU A 45 5.37 -6.89 6.11
C LEU A 45 4.58 -5.88 5.27
N ALA A 46 3.34 -6.18 4.92
CA ALA A 46 2.47 -5.19 4.26
C ALA A 46 1.53 -4.52 5.26
N ILE A 47 1.18 -3.27 4.99
CA ILE A 47 0.21 -2.49 5.74
C ILE A 47 -0.80 -1.95 4.75
N GLY A 48 -2.08 -2.24 4.96
CA GLY A 48 -3.16 -1.75 4.10
C GLY A 48 -4.43 -1.46 4.88
N VAL A 49 -5.44 -0.96 4.18
CA VAL A 49 -6.75 -0.64 4.75
C VAL A 49 -7.80 -1.62 4.25
N GLY A 50 -8.75 -1.97 5.11
CA GLY A 50 -9.91 -2.78 4.78
C GLY A 50 -11.11 -2.44 5.67
N PRO A 51 -12.28 -3.07 5.42
CA PRO A 51 -13.48 -2.84 6.22
C PRO A 51 -13.30 -3.29 7.67
N ASN A 52 -12.53 -4.36 7.90
CA ASN A 52 -12.23 -4.91 9.21
C ASN A 52 -10.72 -5.10 9.37
N GLY A 53 -10.24 -5.00 10.61
CA GLY A 53 -8.86 -5.32 10.94
C GLY A 53 -8.61 -6.83 10.87
N ALA A 54 -7.51 -7.23 10.22
CA ALA A 54 -7.10 -8.63 10.10
C ALA A 54 -5.59 -8.74 9.83
N VAL A 55 -5.04 -9.94 10.01
CA VAL A 55 -3.67 -10.28 9.60
C VAL A 55 -3.74 -11.52 8.73
N TYR A 56 -3.10 -11.48 7.57
CA TYR A 56 -3.00 -12.62 6.65
C TYR A 56 -1.54 -13.04 6.52
N GLY A 57 -1.28 -14.33 6.73
CA GLY A 57 0.06 -14.90 6.70
C GLY A 57 0.47 -15.41 5.31
N PRO A 58 1.73 -15.86 5.17
CA PRO A 58 2.29 -16.36 3.91
C PRO A 58 1.63 -17.66 3.40
N ASP A 59 0.86 -18.35 4.22
CA ASP A 59 0.07 -19.53 3.87
C ASP A 59 -1.24 -19.19 3.14
N CYS A 60 -1.61 -17.90 3.06
CA CYS A 60 -2.82 -17.45 2.40
C CYS A 60 -2.64 -17.25 0.88
N ALA A 61 -3.69 -17.58 0.13
CA ALA A 61 -3.84 -17.27 -1.28
C ALA A 61 -5.19 -16.58 -1.55
N GLY A 62 -5.28 -15.85 -2.65
CA GLY A 62 -6.49 -15.19 -3.11
C GLY A 62 -6.51 -15.07 -4.63
N THR A 63 -7.54 -14.43 -5.17
CA THR A 63 -7.65 -14.17 -6.60
C THR A 63 -8.36 -12.84 -6.87
N PHE A 64 -8.02 -12.21 -7.99
CA PHE A 64 -8.74 -11.06 -8.54
C PHE A 64 -10.08 -11.42 -9.20
N ALA A 65 -10.58 -12.66 -9.09
CA ALA A 65 -11.87 -13.06 -9.67
C ALA A 65 -13.03 -12.13 -9.25
N GLY A 66 -12.99 -11.56 -8.04
CA GLY A 66 -13.94 -10.55 -7.57
C GLY A 66 -13.89 -9.20 -8.32
N TYR A 67 -12.84 -8.99 -9.11
CA TYR A 67 -12.61 -7.84 -10.01
C TYR A 67 -12.76 -8.21 -11.49
N GLY A 68 -13.30 -9.40 -11.78
CA GLY A 68 -13.68 -9.83 -13.13
C GLY A 68 -12.68 -10.73 -13.85
N VAL A 69 -11.47 -10.93 -13.32
CA VAL A 69 -10.45 -11.82 -13.93
C VAL A 69 -9.81 -12.69 -12.86
N ASP A 70 -9.77 -14.00 -13.10
CA ASP A 70 -9.17 -14.96 -12.18
C ASP A 70 -7.63 -14.94 -12.26
N VAL A 71 -7.02 -13.92 -11.67
CA VAL A 71 -5.57 -13.83 -11.47
C VAL A 71 -5.26 -14.28 -10.05
N PRO A 72 -4.71 -15.50 -9.85
CA PRO A 72 -4.37 -15.99 -8.53
C PRO A 72 -3.14 -15.28 -7.96
N VAL A 73 -3.12 -15.09 -6.64
CA VAL A 73 -2.00 -14.52 -5.89
C VAL A 73 -1.75 -15.31 -4.62
N ALA A 74 -0.50 -15.35 -4.18
CA ALA A 74 -0.06 -16.01 -2.95
C ALA A 74 0.80 -15.06 -2.11
N LEU A 75 0.60 -15.08 -0.80
CA LEU A 75 1.37 -14.27 0.15
C LEU A 75 2.71 -14.92 0.55
N GLY A 76 2.97 -16.15 0.16
CA GLY A 76 4.22 -16.85 0.45
C GLY A 76 4.75 -17.67 -0.71
N ALA A 77 6.01 -18.12 -0.59
CA ALA A 77 6.68 -18.94 -1.60
C ALA A 77 6.34 -20.43 -1.49
N GLY A 78 5.81 -20.84 -0.34
CA GLY A 78 5.44 -22.22 -0.05
C GLY A 78 4.12 -22.65 -0.68
N ALA A 79 3.73 -23.89 -0.38
CA ALA A 79 2.41 -24.39 -0.71
C ALA A 79 1.35 -23.56 0.04
N VAL A 80 0.32 -23.14 -0.68
CA VAL A 80 -0.83 -22.39 -0.16
C VAL A 80 -2.08 -23.26 -0.21
N GLY A 81 -3.04 -22.96 0.67
CA GLY A 81 -4.36 -23.59 0.63
C GLY A 81 -5.23 -23.08 -0.52
N ASP A 82 -6.50 -23.48 -0.53
CA ASP A 82 -7.48 -22.95 -1.47
C ASP A 82 -7.60 -21.42 -1.36
N PRO A 83 -7.80 -20.68 -2.47
CA PRO A 83 -7.96 -19.24 -2.42
C PRO A 83 -9.09 -18.81 -1.48
N VAL A 84 -8.79 -17.84 -0.60
CA VAL A 84 -9.76 -17.22 0.31
C VAL A 84 -10.08 -15.79 -0.15
N ALA A 85 -11.16 -15.22 0.39
CA ALA A 85 -11.50 -13.83 0.17
C ALA A 85 -10.48 -12.92 0.88
N LEU A 86 -9.54 -12.35 0.12
CA LEU A 86 -8.58 -11.37 0.60
C LEU A 86 -9.04 -9.94 0.26
N PRO A 87 -8.80 -8.95 1.15
CA PRO A 87 -9.04 -7.55 0.82
C PRO A 87 -8.07 -7.08 -0.27
N LEU A 88 -8.46 -6.04 -1.01
CA LEU A 88 -7.71 -5.52 -2.16
C LEU A 88 -6.23 -5.24 -1.88
N CYS A 89 -5.93 -4.63 -0.72
CA CYS A 89 -4.54 -4.36 -0.33
C CYS A 89 -3.70 -5.64 -0.19
N ALA A 90 -4.28 -6.75 0.27
CA ALA A 90 -3.60 -8.05 0.34
C ALA A 90 -3.46 -8.69 -1.05
N LEU A 91 -4.48 -8.58 -1.91
CA LEU A 91 -4.39 -9.05 -3.30
C LEU A 91 -3.28 -8.32 -4.08
N VAL A 92 -3.24 -6.99 -3.97
CA VAL A 92 -2.21 -6.16 -4.61
C VAL A 92 -0.83 -6.46 -4.04
N ALA A 93 -0.69 -6.61 -2.72
CA ALA A 93 0.59 -6.98 -2.11
C ALA A 93 1.10 -8.34 -2.62
N GLY A 94 0.22 -9.35 -2.68
CA GLY A 94 0.55 -10.67 -3.22
C GLY A 94 0.92 -10.63 -4.71
N TRP A 95 0.23 -9.81 -5.51
CA TRP A 95 0.56 -9.60 -6.92
C TRP A 95 1.93 -8.95 -7.09
N ILE A 96 2.21 -7.84 -6.39
CA ILE A 96 3.51 -7.14 -6.44
C ILE A 96 4.64 -8.09 -6.03
N ARG A 97 4.46 -8.81 -4.92
CA ARG A 97 5.40 -9.86 -4.47
C ARG A 97 5.68 -10.86 -5.59
N GLY A 98 4.65 -11.39 -6.25
CA GLY A 98 4.80 -12.33 -7.36
C GLY A 98 5.61 -11.77 -8.53
N GLN A 99 5.54 -10.46 -8.79
CA GLN A 99 6.29 -9.79 -9.85
C GLN A 99 7.78 -9.59 -9.51
N VAL A 100 8.09 -9.18 -8.27
CA VAL A 100 9.43 -8.66 -7.94
C VAL A 100 10.21 -9.51 -6.93
N ALA A 101 9.52 -10.32 -6.14
CA ALA A 101 10.10 -11.13 -5.08
C ALA A 101 9.33 -12.45 -4.89
N PRO A 102 9.25 -13.34 -5.91
CA PRO A 102 8.46 -14.57 -5.83
C PRO A 102 8.94 -15.57 -4.76
N GLY A 103 10.13 -15.36 -4.20
CA GLY A 103 10.67 -16.13 -3.07
C GLY A 103 10.46 -15.48 -1.69
N ALA A 104 9.94 -14.25 -1.62
CA ALA A 104 9.68 -13.57 -0.35
C ALA A 104 8.45 -14.15 0.35
N ASP A 105 8.36 -14.00 1.66
CA ASP A 105 7.12 -14.23 2.41
C ASP A 105 6.60 -12.87 2.90
N ILE A 106 5.28 -12.65 2.79
CA ILE A 106 4.64 -11.43 3.26
C ILE A 106 3.57 -11.73 4.32
N GLU A 107 3.61 -10.96 5.40
CA GLU A 107 2.51 -10.87 6.38
C GLU A 107 1.76 -9.55 6.16
N VAL A 108 0.46 -9.61 5.86
CA VAL A 108 -0.34 -8.42 5.54
C VAL A 108 -1.17 -7.99 6.74
N HIS A 109 -0.88 -6.80 7.26
CA HIS A 109 -1.63 -6.11 8.31
C HIS A 109 -2.71 -5.23 7.70
N VAL A 110 -3.95 -5.69 7.78
CA VAL A 110 -5.10 -4.91 7.36
C VAL A 110 -5.61 -4.13 8.56
N CYS A 111 -5.69 -2.82 8.40
CA CYS A 111 -6.23 -1.89 9.39
C CYS A 111 -7.66 -1.53 9.02
N ALA A 112 -8.55 -1.44 10.02
CA ALA A 112 -9.92 -1.03 9.77
C ALA A 112 -9.94 0.45 9.34
N ALA A 113 -10.68 0.79 8.28
CA ALA A 113 -10.80 2.17 7.80
C ALA A 113 -11.33 3.16 8.87
N SER A 114 -12.14 2.65 9.81
CA SER A 114 -12.73 3.38 10.94
C SER A 114 -11.79 3.60 12.13
N GLN A 115 -10.58 3.03 12.09
CA GLN A 115 -9.60 3.15 13.17
C GLN A 115 -9.27 4.61 13.45
N GLN A 116 -9.12 4.95 14.73
CA GLN A 116 -8.80 6.31 15.16
C GLN A 116 -7.30 6.58 14.97
N VAL A 117 -6.95 7.85 14.75
CA VAL A 117 -5.56 8.27 14.49
C VAL A 117 -4.59 7.80 15.57
N GLY A 118 -4.96 7.94 16.85
CA GLY A 118 -4.11 7.54 17.97
C GLY A 118 -3.80 6.04 17.97
N ASP A 119 -4.80 5.22 17.63
CA ASP A 119 -4.65 3.77 17.54
C ASP A 119 -3.81 3.37 16.33
N ALA A 120 -3.95 4.08 15.20
CA ALA A 120 -3.16 3.85 13.98
C ALA A 120 -1.67 4.14 14.23
N LEU A 121 -1.36 5.29 14.83
CA LEU A 121 0.01 5.65 15.21
C LEU A 121 0.59 4.67 16.23
N ALA A 122 -0.19 4.28 17.25
CA ALA A 122 0.23 3.28 18.23
C ALA A 122 0.53 1.92 17.59
N ARG A 123 -0.29 1.49 16.62
CA ARG A 123 -0.03 0.27 15.86
C ARG A 123 1.27 0.36 15.06
N GLY A 124 1.56 1.51 14.44
CA GLY A 124 2.83 1.76 13.75
C GLY A 124 4.04 1.54 14.68
N ARG A 125 4.01 2.14 15.87
CA ARG A 125 5.07 1.98 16.89
C ARG A 125 5.24 0.54 17.36
N VAL A 126 4.13 -0.18 17.57
CA VAL A 126 4.16 -1.60 17.94
C VAL A 126 4.79 -2.45 16.83
N LEU A 127 4.45 -2.18 15.56
CA LEU A 127 5.07 -2.85 14.43
C LEU A 127 6.56 -2.53 14.33
N ARG A 128 6.98 -1.28 14.52
CA ARG A 128 8.39 -0.88 14.53
C ARG A 128 9.19 -1.69 15.54
N ALA A 129 8.72 -1.74 16.79
CA ALA A 129 9.37 -2.50 17.86
C ALA A 129 9.55 -3.98 17.48
N ARG A 130 8.49 -4.63 16.96
CA ARG A 130 8.57 -6.03 16.50
C ARG A 130 9.55 -6.22 15.34
N LEU A 131 9.58 -5.30 14.38
CA LEU A 131 10.48 -5.39 13.23
C LEU A 131 11.95 -5.23 13.64
N ASP A 132 12.22 -4.42 14.66
CA ASP A 132 13.56 -4.17 15.18
C ASP A 132 14.12 -5.33 16.02
N GLU A 133 13.26 -6.20 16.56
CA GLU A 133 13.66 -7.47 17.20
C GLU A 133 14.19 -8.51 16.19
N SER A 134 13.86 -8.38 14.90
CA SER A 134 14.34 -9.32 13.88
C SER A 134 15.84 -9.15 13.63
N PRO A 135 16.65 -10.21 13.63
CA PRO A 135 18.06 -10.12 13.23
C PRO A 135 18.22 -9.88 11.71
N ASP A 136 17.23 -10.29 10.91
CA ASP A 136 17.24 -10.10 9.46
C ASP A 136 16.63 -8.75 9.06
N PRO A 137 17.07 -8.16 7.93
CA PRO A 137 16.42 -7.01 7.30
C PRO A 137 14.99 -7.34 6.89
N VAL A 138 14.04 -6.50 7.31
CA VAL A 138 12.64 -6.58 6.92
C VAL A 138 12.25 -5.32 6.13
N GLY A 139 11.52 -5.52 5.05
CA GLY A 139 10.92 -4.47 4.23
C GLY A 139 9.46 -4.27 4.59
N VAL A 140 8.98 -3.05 4.51
CA VAL A 140 7.55 -2.75 4.68
C VAL A 140 6.94 -2.28 3.38
N LEU A 141 5.80 -2.86 2.98
CA LEU A 141 5.01 -2.44 1.83
C LEU A 141 3.72 -1.77 2.31
N VAL A 142 3.62 -0.45 2.19
CA VAL A 142 2.39 0.29 2.47
C VAL A 142 1.53 0.31 1.22
N VAL A 143 0.34 -0.30 1.28
CA VAL A 143 -0.58 -0.49 0.16
C VAL A 143 -1.84 0.35 0.39
N ALA A 144 -1.87 1.54 -0.19
CA ALA A 144 -2.85 2.56 0.15
C ALA A 144 -3.05 3.59 -0.98
N ASP A 145 -4.29 3.98 -1.21
CA ASP A 145 -4.67 5.01 -2.19
C ASP A 145 -4.90 6.38 -1.53
N GLY A 146 -4.83 7.44 -2.34
CA GLY A 146 -5.27 8.78 -1.98
C GLY A 146 -6.79 8.94 -2.04
N LEU A 147 -7.25 10.05 -2.64
CA LEU A 147 -8.66 10.33 -2.88
C LEU A 147 -9.13 9.70 -4.21
N ASN A 148 -10.40 9.31 -4.27
CA ASN A 148 -11.01 8.72 -5.47
C ASN A 148 -12.11 9.61 -6.09
N THR A 149 -11.99 10.92 -5.87
CA THR A 149 -12.98 11.95 -6.19
C THR A 149 -12.43 13.08 -7.07
N LEU A 150 -11.25 12.88 -7.68
CA LEU A 150 -10.48 13.96 -8.29
C LEU A 150 -11.02 14.41 -9.66
N THR A 151 -11.84 13.60 -10.30
CA THR A 151 -12.44 13.92 -11.61
C THR A 151 -13.90 13.42 -11.69
N PRO A 152 -14.72 13.94 -12.62
CA PRO A 152 -16.06 13.41 -12.90
C PRO A 152 -16.14 11.91 -13.21
N ALA A 153 -15.08 11.35 -13.77
CA ALA A 153 -15.00 9.93 -14.10
C ALA A 153 -14.50 9.05 -12.94
N ALA A 154 -14.14 9.66 -11.81
CA ALA A 154 -13.58 8.92 -10.69
C ALA A 154 -14.65 8.04 -10.02
N PRO A 155 -14.27 6.87 -9.49
CA PRO A 155 -15.22 5.92 -8.92
C PRO A 155 -15.93 6.45 -7.68
N GLY A 156 -15.36 7.43 -6.97
CA GLY A 156 -15.99 8.13 -5.85
C GLY A 156 -16.88 9.30 -6.27
N GLY A 157 -17.02 9.58 -7.57
CA GLY A 157 -17.66 10.80 -8.09
C GLY A 157 -16.66 11.96 -8.18
N HIS A 158 -17.15 13.20 -8.18
CA HIS A 158 -16.27 14.38 -8.22
C HIS A 158 -16.56 15.33 -7.08
N ASP A 159 -15.50 15.66 -6.36
CA ASP A 159 -15.50 16.70 -5.34
C ASP A 159 -14.38 17.70 -5.67
N PRO A 160 -14.71 18.95 -6.04
CA PRO A 160 -13.74 20.00 -6.36
C PRO A 160 -12.74 20.28 -5.23
N ASP A 161 -13.11 20.03 -3.98
CA ASP A 161 -12.25 20.27 -2.81
C ASP A 161 -11.24 19.14 -2.59
N SER A 162 -11.33 18.04 -3.34
CA SER A 162 -10.44 16.88 -3.21
C SER A 162 -9.03 17.11 -3.76
N ALA A 163 -8.86 17.96 -4.77
CA ALA A 163 -7.55 18.17 -5.39
C ALA A 163 -6.52 18.81 -4.43
N PRO A 164 -6.86 19.86 -3.65
CA PRO A 164 -5.96 20.37 -2.61
C PRO A 164 -5.61 19.34 -1.53
N VAL A 165 -6.56 18.48 -1.14
CA VAL A 165 -6.30 17.43 -0.14
C VAL A 165 -5.37 16.37 -0.71
N GLN A 166 -5.54 15.94 -1.97
CA GLN A 166 -4.63 15.00 -2.60
C GLN A 166 -3.22 15.54 -2.68
N GLN A 167 -3.07 16.82 -3.04
CA GLN A 167 -1.76 17.47 -3.07
C GLN A 167 -1.07 17.43 -1.70
N GLN A 168 -1.81 17.63 -0.60
CA GLN A 168 -1.27 17.50 0.76
C GLN A 168 -0.82 16.07 1.07
N VAL A 169 -1.58 15.05 0.63
CA VAL A 169 -1.19 13.64 0.76
C VAL A 169 0.12 13.39 0.00
N ASP A 170 0.19 13.80 -1.26
CA ASP A 170 1.36 13.57 -2.11
C ASP A 170 2.61 14.26 -1.55
N ASP A 171 2.48 15.50 -1.08
CA ASP A 171 3.60 16.26 -0.52
C ASP A 171 4.08 15.67 0.82
N ALA A 172 3.15 15.26 1.69
CA ALA A 172 3.50 14.59 2.94
C ALA A 172 4.25 13.27 2.69
N LEU A 173 3.80 12.48 1.70
CA LEU A 173 4.47 11.23 1.33
C LEU A 173 5.82 11.46 0.64
N ALA A 174 5.95 12.50 -0.19
CA ALA A 174 7.19 12.84 -0.88
C ALA A 174 8.29 13.35 0.07
N THR A 175 7.89 14.01 1.16
CA THR A 175 8.80 14.69 2.10
C THR A 175 8.99 13.97 3.42
N GLY A 176 8.18 12.94 3.71
CA GLY A 176 8.25 12.26 5.00
C GLY A 176 7.57 13.01 6.15
N ASP A 177 6.60 13.88 5.86
CA ASP A 177 5.92 14.70 6.87
C ASP A 177 4.93 13.86 7.71
N LEU A 178 5.43 13.30 8.80
CA LEU A 178 4.66 12.42 9.68
C LEU A 178 3.51 13.16 10.39
N ALA A 179 3.66 14.46 10.64
CA ALA A 179 2.62 15.27 11.27
C ALA A 179 1.45 15.48 10.30
N ALA A 180 1.73 15.82 9.05
CA ALA A 180 0.70 15.91 8.01
C ALA A 180 0.01 14.56 7.78
N LEU A 181 0.75 13.44 7.79
CA LEU A 181 0.14 12.10 7.69
C LEU A 181 -0.78 11.76 8.87
N ALA A 182 -0.46 12.22 10.08
CA ALA A 182 -1.31 12.06 11.25
C ALA A 182 -2.64 12.82 11.10
N GLU A 183 -2.63 14.00 10.48
CA GLU A 183 -3.79 14.89 10.34
C GLU A 183 -4.67 14.62 9.12
N LEU A 184 -4.35 13.60 8.30
CA LEU A 184 -5.10 13.31 7.09
C LEU A 184 -6.62 13.13 7.33
N PRO A 185 -7.47 13.76 6.50
CA PRO A 185 -8.91 13.68 6.65
C PRO A 185 -9.44 12.29 6.28
N GLY A 186 -10.63 11.96 6.80
CA GLY A 186 -11.30 10.68 6.56
C GLY A 186 -11.66 10.40 5.09
N THR A 187 -11.57 11.39 4.21
CA THR A 187 -11.78 11.25 2.75
C THR A 187 -10.63 10.54 2.04
N VAL A 188 -9.44 10.49 2.64
CA VAL A 188 -8.28 9.75 2.09
C VAL A 188 -8.50 8.26 2.34
N LEU A 189 -8.59 7.46 1.28
CA LEU A 189 -8.90 6.03 1.38
C LEU A 189 -7.84 5.27 2.19
N GLY A 190 -6.58 5.62 1.96
CA GLY A 190 -5.40 5.08 2.62
C GLY A 190 -5.08 5.66 3.99
N ARG A 191 -5.89 6.60 4.52
CA ARG A 191 -5.59 7.39 5.72
C ARG A 191 -4.98 6.55 6.86
N VAL A 192 -5.63 5.45 7.23
CA VAL A 192 -5.20 4.63 8.37
C VAL A 192 -3.85 3.98 8.11
N ALA A 193 -3.58 3.48 6.89
CA ALA A 193 -2.28 2.91 6.55
C ALA A 193 -1.17 3.97 6.56
N TYR A 194 -1.45 5.19 6.10
CA TYR A 194 -0.50 6.30 6.18
C TYR A 194 -0.24 6.75 7.62
N GLN A 195 -1.24 6.71 8.50
CA GLN A 195 -1.07 6.97 9.93
C GLN A 195 -0.28 5.86 10.64
N VAL A 196 -0.47 4.60 10.25
CA VAL A 196 0.38 3.50 10.73
C VAL A 196 1.81 3.67 10.23
N LEU A 197 2.01 4.07 8.97
CA LEU A 197 3.33 4.42 8.42
C LEU A 197 3.97 5.54 9.26
N ALA A 198 3.24 6.59 9.61
CA ALA A 198 3.76 7.67 10.44
C ALA A 198 4.27 7.16 11.80
N GLY A 199 3.48 6.33 12.50
CA GLY A 199 3.91 5.72 13.76
C GLY A 199 5.07 4.73 13.62
N LEU A 200 5.23 4.12 12.45
CA LEU A 200 6.32 3.18 12.14
C LEU A 200 7.68 3.88 11.99
N THR A 201 7.67 5.16 11.59
CA THR A 201 8.86 5.92 11.18
C THR A 201 9.17 7.11 12.07
N GLU A 202 8.59 7.20 13.26
CA GLU A 202 8.94 8.25 14.23
C GLU A 202 10.43 8.19 14.61
N PRO A 203 11.11 9.35 14.83
CA PRO A 203 10.57 10.71 14.73
C PRO A 203 10.49 11.25 13.29
N GLU A 204 11.28 10.70 12.35
CA GLU A 204 11.30 11.03 10.93
C GLU A 204 11.95 9.88 10.13
N PRO A 205 11.62 9.68 8.84
CA PRO A 205 12.35 8.73 8.02
C PRO A 205 13.76 9.26 7.72
N GLY A 206 14.74 8.36 7.61
CA GLY A 206 16.10 8.72 7.20
C GLY A 206 16.18 9.29 5.78
N SER A 207 15.24 8.92 4.89
CA SER A 207 15.02 9.58 3.60
C SER A 207 13.64 9.29 3.06
N ALA A 208 13.14 10.17 2.18
CA ALA A 208 11.93 9.98 1.39
C ALA A 208 12.22 10.25 -0.09
N ARG A 209 11.75 9.37 -0.97
CA ARG A 209 11.91 9.49 -2.42
C ARG A 209 10.60 9.21 -3.13
N GLU A 210 10.09 10.20 -3.84
CA GLU A 210 8.99 10.02 -4.78
C GLU A 210 9.48 9.33 -6.07
N ARG A 211 8.67 8.39 -6.57
CA ARG A 211 8.84 7.75 -7.88
C ARG A 211 7.71 8.06 -8.83
N TYR A 212 6.51 8.28 -8.31
CA TYR A 212 5.33 8.62 -9.10
C TYR A 212 4.32 9.38 -8.25
N ARG A 213 3.70 10.40 -8.86
CA ARG A 213 2.42 10.96 -8.43
C ARG A 213 1.50 11.13 -9.64
N GLY A 214 0.21 10.85 -9.48
CA GLY A 214 -0.75 11.01 -10.56
C GLY A 214 -2.14 10.55 -10.18
N ALA A 215 -3.11 10.88 -11.02
CA ALA A 215 -4.52 10.54 -10.77
C ALA A 215 -5.23 9.91 -11.98
N PRO A 216 -4.70 8.82 -12.58
CA PRO A 216 -5.39 8.15 -13.67
C PRO A 216 -6.78 7.68 -13.18
N TYR A 217 -7.78 7.87 -14.04
CA TYR A 217 -9.19 7.64 -13.71
C TYR A 217 -9.69 8.41 -12.48
N GLY A 218 -9.02 9.51 -12.10
CA GLY A 218 -9.41 10.38 -11.00
C GLY A 218 -9.20 9.81 -9.59
N VAL A 219 -8.34 8.79 -9.45
CA VAL A 219 -7.89 8.27 -8.15
C VAL A 219 -6.43 8.63 -7.92
N GLY A 220 -6.15 9.30 -6.81
CA GLY A 220 -4.79 9.73 -6.45
C GLY A 220 -3.90 8.56 -6.08
N TYR A 221 -2.81 8.41 -6.83
CA TYR A 221 -1.81 7.38 -6.65
C TYR A 221 -0.44 8.01 -6.40
N PHE A 222 0.21 7.51 -5.35
CA PHE A 222 1.58 7.85 -5.00
C PHE A 222 2.42 6.57 -4.99
N VAL A 223 3.64 6.64 -5.50
CA VAL A 223 4.65 5.61 -5.32
C VAL A 223 5.92 6.24 -4.80
N GLY A 224 6.47 5.67 -3.73
CA GLY A 224 7.72 6.16 -3.16
C GLY A 224 8.45 5.12 -2.32
N GLU A 225 9.67 5.49 -1.94
CA GLU A 225 10.57 4.69 -1.11
C GLU A 225 11.02 5.54 0.07
N TRP A 226 10.92 4.99 1.27
CA TRP A 226 11.47 5.60 2.47
C TRP A 226 12.54 4.68 3.08
N LEU A 227 13.55 5.30 3.70
CA LEU A 227 14.47 4.61 4.60
C LEU A 227 14.11 4.95 6.05
N PRO A 228 14.17 3.97 6.97
CA PRO A 228 13.68 4.09 8.34
C PRO A 228 14.64 4.77 9.32
#